data_AF-A8UWX2-F1
#
_entry.id   AF-A8UWX2-F1
#
_cell.length_a   1.000
_cell.length_b   1.000
_cell.length_c   1.000
_cell.angle_alpha   90.00
_cell.angle_beta   90.00
_cell.angle_gamma   90.00
#
_symmetry.space_group_name_H-M   'P 1'
#
loop_
_entity.id
_entity.type
_entity.pdbx_description
1 polymer ?
#
loop_
_entity_poly.entity_id
_entity_poly.type
_entity_poly.pdbx_seq_one_letter_code
_entity_poly.pdbx_strand_id
1 'polypeptide(L)'
;MEKEGLLSKLTAYVTAGSLFSVLITLGVLYFVLHITNVPSHEIPKIMLFSSAVITLSFTLPIFFVRAVFYKLFLEKIDHMIENMDRVSRGDLDTPIEPETNDEFGQMAEAFERMRVGIKELVSQLEGELDRKR
;
A
#
# COMPACT_ATOMS: atom_id res chain seq x y z
N MET A 1 -11.21 4.46 -15.94
CA MET A 1 -9.95 5.01 -15.38
C MET A 1 -9.75 4.39 -14.02
N GLU A 2 -9.01 3.29 -13.93
CA GLU A 2 -8.53 2.77 -12.65
C GLU A 2 -7.72 3.88 -11.98
N LYS A 3 -8.15 4.31 -10.78
CA LYS A 3 -7.35 5.24 -9.99
C LYS A 3 -6.09 4.48 -9.60
N GLU A 4 -4.96 4.81 -10.23
CA GLU A 4 -3.67 4.26 -9.81
C GLU A 4 -3.51 4.47 -8.30
N GLY A 5 -3.53 3.36 -7.56
CA GLY A 5 -3.46 3.38 -6.10
C GLY A 5 -2.22 4.13 -5.64
N LEU A 6 -2.31 4.77 -4.47
CA LEU A 6 -1.21 5.53 -3.87
C LEU A 6 0.10 4.72 -3.83
N LEU A 7 -0.01 3.41 -3.61
CA LEU A 7 1.11 2.46 -3.66
C LEU A 7 1.76 2.36 -5.04
N SER A 8 0.99 2.34 -6.14
CA SER A 8 1.55 2.29 -7.50
C SER A 8 2.45 3.51 -7.75
N LYS A 9 1.97 4.70 -7.36
CA LYS A 9 2.71 5.95 -7.48
C LYS A 9 3.97 5.94 -6.62
N LEU A 10 3.87 5.53 -5.36
CA LEU A 10 5.02 5.38 -4.46
C LEU A 10 6.06 4.42 -5.04
N THR A 11 5.63 3.27 -5.59
CA THR A 11 6.56 2.35 -6.23
C THR A 11 7.20 2.94 -7.48
N ALA A 12 6.47 3.69 -8.30
CA ALA A 12 7.03 4.34 -9.47
C ALA A 12 8.13 5.35 -9.09
N TYR A 13 7.88 6.18 -8.08
CA TYR A 13 8.89 7.12 -7.56
C TYR A 13 10.12 6.40 -7.00
N VAL A 14 9.93 5.35 -6.22
CA VAL A 14 11.02 4.60 -5.62
C VAL A 14 11.83 3.84 -6.67
N THR A 15 11.16 3.25 -7.67
CA THR A 15 11.84 2.54 -8.79
C THR A 15 12.65 3.54 -9.62
N ALA A 16 12.09 4.71 -9.93
CA ALA A 16 12.81 5.79 -10.58
C ALA A 16 14.03 6.25 -9.77
N GLY A 17 13.90 6.36 -8.44
CA GLY A 17 15.01 6.65 -7.53
C GLY A 17 16.10 5.57 -7.55
N SER A 18 15.73 4.28 -7.59
CA SER A 18 16.68 3.17 -7.70
C SER A 18 17.45 3.15 -9.02
N LEU A 19 16.82 3.57 -10.13
CA LEU A 19 17.52 3.73 -11.40
C LEU A 19 18.50 4.91 -11.36
N PHE A 20 18.11 5.99 -10.68
CA PHE A 20 18.96 7.16 -10.49
C PHE A 20 20.19 6.85 -9.61
N SER A 21 20.03 6.00 -8.58
CA SER A 21 21.14 5.61 -7.72
C SER A 21 22.22 4.80 -8.44
N VAL A 22 21.86 4.05 -9.49
CA VAL A 22 22.83 3.34 -10.35
C VAL A 22 23.74 4.33 -11.07
N LEU A 23 23.19 5.43 -11.60
CA LEU A 23 23.98 6.46 -12.29
C LEU A 23 24.98 7.14 -11.35
N ILE A 24 24.54 7.50 -10.14
CA ILE A 24 25.40 8.07 -9.11
C ILE A 24 26.51 7.08 -8.73
N THR A 25 26.14 5.82 -8.51
CA THR A 25 27.07 4.75 -8.12
C THR A 25 28.14 4.53 -9.18
N LEU A 26 27.75 4.46 -10.46
CA LEU A 26 28.70 4.30 -11.57
C LEU A 26 29.67 5.48 -11.66
N GLY A 27 29.20 6.71 -11.47
CA GLY A 27 30.03 7.91 -11.48
C GLY A 27 31.04 7.94 -10.32
N VAL A 28 30.59 7.69 -9.09
CA VAL A 28 31.46 7.64 -7.91
C VAL A 28 32.50 6.53 -8.04
N LEU A 29 32.09 5.34 -8.48
CA LEU A 29 32.98 4.20 -8.62
C LEU A 29 34.04 4.43 -9.70
N TYR A 30 33.65 4.97 -10.86
CA TYR A 30 34.58 5.34 -11.92
C TYR A 30 35.64 6.31 -11.41
N PHE A 31 35.22 7.34 -10.64
CA PHE A 31 36.10 8.32 -10.05
C PHE A 31 37.09 7.69 -9.04
N VAL A 32 36.61 6.81 -8.16
CA VAL A 32 37.45 6.09 -7.19
C VAL A 32 38.47 5.19 -7.87
N LEU A 33 38.07 4.46 -8.91
CA LEU A 33 38.97 3.60 -9.69
C LEU A 33 40.04 4.40 -10.43
N HIS A 34 39.69 5.61 -10.91
CA HIS A 34 40.64 6.52 -11.55
C HIS A 34 41.71 7.04 -10.57
N ILE A 35 41.31 7.39 -9.34
CA ILE A 35 42.25 7.84 -8.30
C ILE A 35 43.18 6.72 -7.83
N THR A 36 42.68 5.48 -7.78
CA THR A 36 43.42 4.32 -7.25
C THR A 36 44.38 3.67 -8.26
N ASN A 37 44.50 4.22 -9.48
CA ASN A 37 45.34 3.68 -10.56
C ASN A 37 45.11 2.18 -10.83
N VAL A 38 43.85 1.73 -10.70
CA VAL A 38 43.49 0.34 -11.00
C VAL A 38 43.72 0.08 -12.49
N PRO A 39 44.39 -1.03 -12.87
CA PRO A 39 44.70 -1.31 -14.26
C PRO A 39 43.41 -1.41 -15.10
N SER A 40 43.43 -0.76 -16.26
CA SER A 40 42.24 -0.45 -17.09
C SER A 40 41.47 -1.67 -17.62
N HIS A 41 42.05 -2.87 -17.58
CA HIS A 41 41.40 -4.11 -17.99
C HIS A 41 40.50 -4.74 -16.91
N GLU A 42 40.69 -4.39 -15.62
CA GLU A 42 39.87 -4.90 -14.51
C GLU A 42 38.69 -3.99 -14.16
N ILE A 43 38.78 -2.72 -14.52
CA ILE A 43 37.75 -1.69 -14.31
C ILE A 43 36.33 -2.14 -14.72
N PRO A 44 36.07 -2.67 -15.94
CA PRO A 44 34.70 -2.98 -16.35
C PRO A 44 34.06 -4.13 -15.56
N LYS A 45 34.85 -5.13 -15.12
CA LYS A 45 34.33 -6.26 -14.33
C LYS A 45 33.95 -5.82 -12.92
N ILE A 46 34.80 -5.00 -12.30
CA ILE A 46 34.56 -4.44 -10.96
C ILE A 46 33.34 -3.51 -10.98
N MET A 47 33.17 -2.70 -12.04
CA MET A 47 32.02 -1.82 -12.21
C MET A 47 30.69 -2.57 -12.37
N LEU A 48 30.67 -3.64 -13.16
CA LEU A 48 29.47 -4.47 -13.34
C LEU A 48 29.09 -5.20 -12.05
N PHE A 49 30.05 -5.79 -11.34
CA PHE A 49 29.77 -6.57 -10.14
C PHE A 49 29.23 -5.69 -9.00
N SER A 50 29.88 -4.57 -8.72
CA SER A 50 29.48 -3.64 -7.64
C SER A 50 28.13 -2.97 -7.90
N SER A 51 27.85 -2.53 -9.14
CA SER A 51 26.56 -1.93 -9.49
C SER A 51 25.40 -2.94 -9.37
N ALA A 52 25.61 -4.20 -9.74
CA ALA A 52 24.63 -5.27 -9.55
C ALA A 52 24.32 -5.51 -8.07
N VAL A 53 25.36 -5.59 -7.22
CA VAL A 53 25.21 -5.80 -5.77
C VAL A 53 24.43 -4.65 -5.12
N ILE A 54 24.72 -3.40 -5.51
CA ILE A 54 24.06 -2.22 -4.96
C ILE A 54 22.60 -2.18 -5.41
N THR A 55 22.33 -2.37 -6.69
CA THR A 55 20.96 -2.39 -7.24
C THR A 55 20.10 -3.45 -6.55
N LEU A 56 20.66 -4.65 -6.36
CA LEU A 56 19.97 -5.76 -5.69
C LEU A 56 19.72 -5.45 -4.21
N SER A 57 20.71 -4.86 -3.52
CA SER A 57 20.61 -4.46 -2.11
C SER A 57 19.50 -3.45 -1.86
N PHE A 58 19.22 -2.54 -2.80
CA PHE A 58 18.12 -1.58 -2.67
C PHE A 58 16.78 -2.15 -3.14
N THR A 59 16.76 -2.93 -4.23
CA THR A 59 15.52 -3.42 -4.84
C THR A 59 14.82 -4.48 -3.97
N LEU A 60 15.57 -5.41 -3.39
CA LEU A 60 14.99 -6.52 -2.61
C LEU A 60 14.22 -6.04 -1.36
N PRO A 61 14.76 -5.15 -0.51
CA PRO A 61 14.02 -4.63 0.64
C PRO A 61 12.75 -3.89 0.24
N ILE A 62 12.76 -3.14 -0.86
CA ILE A 62 11.58 -2.41 -1.35
C ILE A 62 10.48 -3.39 -1.75
N PHE A 63 10.83 -4.45 -2.48
CA PHE A 63 9.86 -5.48 -2.87
C PHE A 63 9.29 -6.20 -1.64
N PHE A 64 10.13 -6.47 -0.65
CA PHE A 64 9.71 -7.06 0.62
C PHE A 64 8.77 -6.15 1.40
N VAL A 65 9.14 -4.88 1.60
CA VAL A 65 8.29 -3.88 2.26
C VAL A 65 6.95 -3.74 1.55
N ARG A 66 6.93 -3.75 0.22
CA ARG A 66 5.68 -3.74 -0.56
C ARG A 66 4.79 -4.94 -0.22
N ALA A 67 5.34 -6.15 -0.25
CA ALA A 67 4.58 -7.36 0.03
C ALA A 67 3.98 -7.35 1.45
N VAL A 68 4.78 -6.91 2.43
CA VAL A 68 4.34 -6.76 3.82
C VAL A 68 3.27 -5.67 3.95
N PHE A 69 3.48 -4.50 3.36
CA PHE A 69 2.54 -3.38 3.45
C PHE A 69 1.18 -3.69 2.80
N TYR A 70 1.19 -4.36 1.64
CA TYR A 70 -0.04 -4.75 0.96
C TYR A 70 -0.90 -5.66 1.85
N LYS A 71 -0.28 -6.69 2.42
CA LYS A 71 -0.95 -7.66 3.29
C LYS A 71 -1.42 -7.05 4.62
N LEU A 72 -0.66 -6.13 5.19
CA LEU A 72 -0.99 -5.53 6.48
C LEU A 72 -2.02 -4.41 6.40
N PHE A 73 -1.94 -3.56 5.37
CA PHE A 73 -2.76 -2.34 5.30
C PHE A 73 -3.84 -2.42 4.23
N LEU A 74 -3.51 -2.78 2.98
CA LEU A 74 -4.47 -2.67 1.89
C LEU A 74 -5.59 -3.70 2.00
N GLU A 75 -5.25 -4.94 2.32
CA GLU A 75 -6.24 -6.00 2.49
C GLU A 75 -7.32 -5.62 3.52
N LYS A 76 -6.90 -5.02 4.65
CA LYS A 76 -7.82 -4.52 5.68
C LYS A 76 -8.69 -3.36 5.20
N ILE A 77 -8.11 -2.42 4.43
CA ILE A 77 -8.83 -1.28 3.87
C ILE A 77 -9.87 -1.75 2.85
N ASP A 78 -9.49 -2.65 1.94
CA ASP A 78 -10.37 -3.17 0.91
C ASP A 78 -11.56 -3.90 1.54
N HIS A 79 -11.33 -4.69 2.60
CA HIS A 79 -12.40 -5.32 3.36
C HIS A 79 -13.37 -4.30 3.99
N MET A 80 -12.86 -3.19 4.54
CA MET A 80 -13.72 -2.13 5.07
C MET A 80 -14.49 -1.39 3.97
N ILE A 81 -13.89 -1.17 2.79
CA ILE A 81 -14.57 -0.57 1.64
C ILE A 81 -15.70 -1.48 1.17
N GLU A 82 -15.51 -2.80 1.18
CA GLU A 82 -16.55 -3.76 0.81
C GLU A 82 -17.73 -3.74 1.78
N ASN A 83 -17.47 -3.76 3.09
CA ASN A 83 -18.51 -3.63 4.12
C ASN A 83 -19.24 -2.27 4.03
N MET A 84 -18.46 -1.19 3.89
CA MET A 84 -18.76 0.06 3.17
C MET A 84 -19.95 0.02 2.20
N ASP A 85 -19.62 -0.57 1.06
CA ASP A 85 -20.42 -0.63 -0.14
C ASP A 85 -21.68 -1.47 0.07
N ARG A 86 -21.61 -2.55 0.87
CA ARG A 86 -22.79 -3.35 1.27
C ARG A 86 -23.83 -2.54 2.04
N VAL A 87 -23.41 -1.82 3.08
CA VAL A 87 -24.31 -0.94 3.85
C VAL A 87 -24.90 0.14 2.96
N SER A 88 -24.10 0.71 2.04
CA SER A 88 -24.59 1.72 1.09
C SER A 88 -25.67 1.19 0.13
N ARG A 89 -25.67 -0.11 -0.16
CA ARG A 89 -26.68 -0.80 -0.97
C ARG A 89 -27.90 -1.26 -0.16
N GLY A 90 -27.96 -0.96 1.14
CA GLY A 90 -29.09 -1.29 2.01
C GLY A 90 -28.96 -2.62 2.75
N ASP A 91 -27.81 -3.30 2.70
CA ASP A 91 -27.54 -4.45 3.57
C ASP A 91 -27.27 -3.95 5.00
N LEU A 92 -28.34 -3.84 5.79
CA LEU A 92 -28.34 -3.42 7.19
C LEU A 92 -28.60 -4.58 8.13
N ASP A 93 -28.46 -5.82 7.67
CA ASP A 93 -28.65 -7.00 8.51
C ASP A 93 -27.31 -7.66 8.86
N THR A 94 -26.29 -7.46 8.04
CA THR A 94 -24.97 -8.02 8.32
C THR A 94 -24.15 -7.11 9.23
N PRO A 95 -23.69 -7.58 10.40
CA PRO A 95 -22.79 -6.82 11.28
C PRO A 95 -21.41 -6.62 10.68
N ILE A 96 -20.76 -5.50 11.04
CA ILE A 96 -19.34 -5.25 10.77
C ILE A 96 -18.57 -5.58 12.05
N GLU A 97 -17.87 -6.72 12.06
CA GLU A 97 -17.13 -7.18 13.24
C GLU A 97 -15.68 -6.63 13.24
N PRO A 98 -15.20 -6.08 14.37
CA PRO A 98 -13.81 -5.70 14.51
C PRO A 98 -12.93 -6.95 14.67
N GLU A 99 -12.09 -7.22 13.67
CA GLU A 99 -11.16 -8.37 13.69
C GLU A 99 -9.88 -8.12 14.50
N THR A 100 -9.57 -6.84 14.76
CA THR A 100 -8.33 -6.42 15.43
C THR A 100 -8.61 -5.37 16.50
N ASN A 101 -7.74 -5.26 17.50
CA ASN A 101 -7.82 -4.24 18.56
C ASN A 101 -6.96 -3.00 18.25
N ASP A 102 -6.74 -2.72 16.98
CA ASP A 102 -5.93 -1.60 16.48
C ASP A 102 -6.83 -0.49 15.87
N GLU A 103 -6.23 0.44 15.13
CA GLU A 103 -6.95 1.52 14.47
C GLU A 103 -7.99 1.01 13.46
N PHE A 104 -7.77 -0.15 12.82
CA PHE A 104 -8.74 -0.76 11.92
C PHE A 104 -9.94 -1.34 12.66
N GLY A 105 -9.70 -1.90 13.85
CA GLY A 105 -10.78 -2.32 14.76
C GLY A 105 -11.67 -1.16 15.18
N GLN A 106 -11.07 -0.06 15.61
CA GLN A 106 -11.81 1.14 16.00
C GLN A 106 -12.62 1.72 14.84
N MET A 107 -12.08 1.65 13.62
CA MET A 107 -12.79 2.05 12.40
C MET A 107 -13.99 1.14 12.12
N ALA A 108 -13.81 -0.18 12.23
CA ALA A 108 -14.89 -1.16 12.09
C ALA A 108 -16.01 -0.92 13.11
N GLU A 109 -15.68 -0.67 14.38
CA GLU A 109 -16.67 -0.33 15.41
C GLU A 109 -17.43 0.96 15.10
N ALA A 110 -16.75 1.99 14.60
CA ALA A 110 -17.39 3.24 14.22
C ALA A 110 -18.38 3.04 13.05
N PHE A 111 -18.01 2.22 12.07
CA PHE A 111 -18.88 1.86 10.96
C PHE A 111 -20.04 0.98 11.37
N GLU A 112 -19.85 0.06 12.31
CA GLU A 112 -20.95 -0.73 12.85
C GLU A 112 -21.99 0.15 13.55
N ARG A 113 -21.54 1.11 14.39
CA ARG A 113 -22.45 2.09 15.01
C ARG A 113 -23.25 2.87 13.96
N MET A 114 -22.61 3.24 12.85
CA MET A 114 -23.30 3.91 11.73
C MET A 114 -24.35 2.99 11.09
N ARG A 115 -24.00 1.74 10.76
CA ARG A 115 -24.92 0.75 10.17
C ARG A 115 -26.15 0.52 11.05
N VAL A 116 -25.94 0.33 12.35
CA VAL A 116 -27.02 0.15 13.33
C VAL A 116 -27.92 1.38 13.38
N GLY A 117 -27.33 2.59 13.41
CA GLY A 117 -28.11 3.84 13.39
C GLY A 117 -28.95 3.98 12.12
N ILE A 118 -28.41 3.63 10.95
CA ILE A 118 -29.17 3.64 9.70
C ILE A 118 -30.33 2.62 9.76
N LYS A 119 -30.08 1.42 10.27
CA LYS A 119 -31.11 0.37 10.42
C LYS A 119 -32.27 0.85 11.28
N GLU A 120 -31.96 1.49 12.40
CA GLU A 120 -32.97 2.00 13.32
C GLU A 120 -33.82 3.10 12.66
N LEU A 121 -33.19 4.03 11.93
CA LEU A 121 -33.89 5.08 11.19
C LEU A 121 -34.84 4.49 10.13
N VAL A 122 -34.39 3.49 9.36
CA VAL A 122 -35.23 2.80 8.37
C VAL A 122 -36.43 2.12 9.05
N SER A 123 -36.19 1.40 10.15
CA SER A 123 -37.24 0.69 10.89
C SER A 123 -38.29 1.65 11.47
N GLN A 124 -37.87 2.83 11.95
CA GLN A 124 -38.79 3.86 12.44
C GLN A 124 -39.67 4.41 11.31
N LEU A 125 -39.10 4.68 10.14
CA LEU A 125 -39.85 5.17 8.98
C LEU A 125 -40.87 4.15 8.47
N GLU A 126 -40.50 2.87 8.42
CA GLU A 126 -41.42 1.78 8.05
C GLU A 126 -42.59 1.68 9.03
N GLY A 127 -42.31 1.72 10.34
CA GLY A 127 -43.35 1.71 11.37
C GLY A 127 -44.26 2.95 11.39
N GLU A 128 -43.78 4.10 10.88
CA GLU A 128 -44.63 5.29 10.67
C GLU A 128 -45.52 5.16 9.43
N LEU A 129 -45.01 4.58 8.35
CA LEU A 129 -45.77 4.33 7.13
C LEU A 129 -46.91 3.33 7.38
N ASP A 130 -46.64 2.29 8.17
CA ASP A 130 -47.64 1.29 8.54
C ASP A 130 -48.75 1.86 9.42
N ARG A 131 -48.44 2.85 10.27
CA ARG A 131 -49.45 3.55 11.10
C ARG A 131 -50.34 4.52 10.31
N LYS A 132 -49.95 4.91 9.09
CA LYS A 132 -50.70 5.84 8.23
C LYS A 132 -51.58 5.14 7.19
N ARG A 133 -51.49 3.82 7.05
CA ARG A 133 -52.38 3.01 6.20
C ARG A 133 -53.54 2.44 7.00
#